data_AF-A0A410UV82-F1
#
_entry.id   AF-A0A410UV82-F1
#
_cell.length_a   1.000
_cell.length_b   1.000
_cell.length_c   1.000
_cell.angle_alpha   90.00
_cell.angle_beta   90.00
_cell.angle_gamma   90.00
#
_symmetry.space_group_name_H-M   'P 1'
#
loop_
_entity.id
_entity.type
_entity.pdbx_description
1 polymer ?
#
loop_
_entity_poly.entity_id
_entity_poly.type
_entity_poly.pdbx_seq_one_letter_code
_entity_poly.pdbx_strand_id
1 'polypeptide(L)'
;MSMIFYSARCSASRSNAQQGITMVETILALAVASVMLFMLNQWLKSANDDLRAKRNADSLQQFSQIAGHYLDANRNALVAVMSASVNDAAAKAEAAKYCVLNGVTANPAFNPRLAAGSGKATCAVDAQWLISKKFLPDGFGLTNAYGQKWVAVYRLVYADYDSSGAIGAAEQQGDVEMLVAATGGNPTQNNELGMTVQLMGGVAGMYPTSSDPVAGCADGYICGPGGWRVLASDFEFSYN
;
A
#
# COMPACT_ATOMS: atom_id res chain seq x y z
N MET A 1 -80.52 15.40 -57.01
CA MET A 1 -80.88 15.49 -55.57
C MET A 1 -79.65 15.04 -54.79
N SER A 2 -78.73 15.96 -54.51
CA SER A 2 -77.47 15.67 -53.79
C SER A 2 -77.31 16.68 -52.68
N MET A 3 -77.32 16.17 -51.44
CA MET A 3 -77.31 16.92 -50.20
C MET A 3 -75.93 17.55 -49.95
N ILE A 4 -75.94 18.84 -49.60
CA ILE A 4 -74.78 19.59 -49.12
C ILE A 4 -74.73 19.41 -47.59
N PHE A 5 -73.72 18.72 -47.08
CA PHE A 5 -73.43 18.63 -45.65
C PHE A 5 -72.57 19.81 -45.21
N TYR A 6 -73.13 20.70 -44.38
CA TYR A 6 -72.40 21.73 -43.65
C TYR A 6 -71.78 21.13 -42.38
N SER A 7 -70.45 21.02 -42.33
CA SER A 7 -69.72 20.71 -41.10
C SER A 7 -69.36 22.00 -40.35
N ALA A 8 -69.93 22.20 -39.17
CA ALA A 8 -69.57 23.29 -38.27
C ALA A 8 -68.14 23.09 -37.72
N ARG A 9 -67.23 24.04 -37.98
CA ARG A 9 -65.93 24.10 -37.31
C ARG A 9 -66.08 24.83 -35.98
N CYS A 10 -65.99 24.10 -34.87
CA CYS A 10 -65.73 24.69 -33.57
C CYS A 10 -64.28 25.20 -33.52
N SER A 11 -64.11 26.52 -33.44
CA SER A 11 -62.82 27.17 -33.21
C SER A 11 -62.55 27.22 -31.70
N ALA A 12 -61.74 26.29 -31.20
CA ALA A 12 -61.23 26.35 -29.83
C ALA A 12 -60.11 27.40 -29.76
N SER A 13 -60.35 28.46 -28.98
CA SER A 13 -59.33 29.44 -28.57
C SER A 13 -58.24 28.71 -27.78
N ARG A 14 -57.05 28.55 -28.39
CA ARG A 14 -55.86 28.03 -27.70
C ARG A 14 -55.24 29.17 -26.89
N SER A 15 -55.16 29.00 -25.58
CA SER A 15 -54.51 29.94 -24.68
C SER A 15 -52.99 29.95 -24.93
N ASN A 16 -52.42 31.13 -25.13
CA ASN A 16 -50.99 31.37 -25.34
C ASN A 16 -50.12 31.16 -24.06
N ALA A 17 -50.64 30.49 -23.03
CA ALA A 17 -49.93 30.25 -21.77
C ALA A 17 -49.03 29.00 -21.77
N GLN A 18 -49.08 28.17 -22.83
CA GLN A 18 -48.34 26.89 -22.86
C GLN A 18 -46.87 26.99 -23.28
N GLN A 19 -46.41 28.12 -23.85
CA GLN A 19 -45.02 28.22 -24.32
C GLN A 19 -44.00 28.55 -23.21
N GLY A 20 -44.43 29.17 -22.10
CA GLY A 20 -43.54 29.52 -20.98
C GLY A 20 -43.15 28.35 -20.07
N ILE A 21 -44.04 27.36 -19.90
CA ILE A 21 -43.83 26.23 -18.98
C ILE A 21 -42.75 25.28 -19.51
N THR A 22 -42.70 25.07 -20.83
CA THR A 22 -41.72 24.16 -21.47
C THR A 22 -40.26 24.61 -21.36
N MET A 23 -39.99 25.93 -21.36
CA MET A 23 -38.62 26.43 -21.13
C MET A 23 -38.18 26.25 -19.67
N VAL A 24 -39.06 26.51 -18.71
CA VAL A 24 -38.73 26.33 -17.29
C VAL A 24 -38.49 24.85 -16.97
N GLU A 25 -39.29 23.96 -17.56
CA GLU A 25 -39.15 22.51 -17.37
C GLU A 25 -37.85 21.96 -17.99
N THR A 26 -37.45 22.44 -19.17
CA THR A 26 -36.17 22.03 -19.79
C THR A 26 -34.95 22.54 -19.02
N ILE A 27 -34.99 23.76 -18.47
CA ILE A 27 -33.94 24.28 -17.61
C ILE A 27 -33.84 23.47 -16.31
N LEU A 28 -34.97 23.13 -15.69
CA LEU A 28 -35.00 22.28 -14.51
C LEU A 28 -34.45 20.87 -14.80
N ALA A 29 -34.84 20.27 -15.92
CA ALA A 29 -34.33 18.96 -16.33
C ALA A 29 -32.81 18.97 -16.56
N LEU A 30 -32.27 20.03 -17.20
CA LEU A 30 -30.83 20.22 -17.36
C LEU A 30 -30.10 20.42 -16.02
N ALA A 31 -30.71 21.15 -15.08
CA ALA A 31 -30.15 21.33 -13.74
C ALA A 31 -30.10 20.02 -12.95
N VAL A 32 -31.15 19.19 -13.03
CA VAL A 32 -31.16 17.87 -12.41
C VAL A 32 -30.13 16.94 -13.08
N ALA A 33 -30.04 16.96 -14.41
CA ALA A 33 -29.08 16.15 -15.15
C ALA A 33 -27.62 16.51 -14.81
N SER A 34 -27.29 17.80 -14.66
CA SER A 34 -25.93 18.21 -14.29
C SER A 34 -25.54 17.77 -12.88
N VAL A 35 -26.47 17.83 -11.92
CA VAL A 35 -26.26 17.31 -10.56
C VAL A 35 -26.05 15.79 -10.57
N MET A 36 -26.86 15.04 -11.33
CA MET A 36 -26.67 13.59 -11.47
C MET A 36 -25.31 13.24 -12.09
N LEU A 37 -24.87 13.96 -13.13
CA LEU A 37 -23.56 13.76 -13.73
C LEU A 37 -22.42 14.01 -12.74
N PHE A 38 -22.54 15.05 -11.91
CA PHE A 38 -21.56 15.34 -10.87
C PHE A 38 -21.48 14.21 -9.82
N MET A 39 -22.62 13.69 -9.37
CA MET A 39 -22.67 12.55 -8.44
C MET A 39 -22.08 11.27 -9.05
N LEU A 40 -22.41 10.98 -10.31
CA LEU A 40 -21.86 9.82 -11.03
C LEU A 40 -20.33 9.90 -11.16
N ASN A 41 -19.79 11.09 -11.44
CA ASN A 41 -18.34 11.29 -11.52
C ASN A 41 -17.64 11.04 -10.17
N GLN A 42 -18.23 11.47 -9.06
CA GLN A 42 -17.69 11.18 -7.73
C GLN A 42 -17.74 9.69 -7.41
N TRP A 43 -18.85 9.03 -7.72
CA TRP A 43 -19.00 7.59 -7.48
C TRP A 43 -18.02 6.76 -8.33
N LEU A 44 -17.84 7.12 -9.60
CA LEU A 44 -16.86 6.47 -10.48
C LEU A 44 -15.43 6.66 -9.96
N LYS A 45 -15.10 7.84 -9.43
CA LYS A 45 -13.80 8.09 -8.81
C LYS A 45 -13.59 7.18 -7.59
N SER A 46 -14.55 7.15 -6.67
CA SER A 46 -14.48 6.28 -5.48
C SER A 46 -14.34 4.80 -5.86
N ALA A 47 -15.12 4.32 -6.83
CA ALA A 47 -15.03 2.93 -7.29
C ALA A 47 -13.67 2.59 -7.91
N ASN A 48 -13.04 3.54 -8.62
CA ASN A 48 -11.70 3.35 -9.15
C ASN A 48 -10.64 3.30 -8.05
N ASP A 49 -10.76 4.16 -7.04
CA ASP A 49 -9.87 4.18 -5.87
C ASP A 49 -9.99 2.86 -5.08
N ASP A 50 -11.22 2.34 -4.89
CA ASP A 50 -11.47 1.05 -4.24
C ASP A 50 -10.83 -0.13 -5.01
N LEU A 51 -10.96 -0.13 -6.34
CA LEU A 51 -10.34 -1.16 -7.18
C LEU A 51 -8.81 -1.11 -7.13
N ARG A 52 -8.22 0.09 -7.03
CA ARG A 52 -6.77 0.28 -6.89
C ARG A 52 -6.29 -0.22 -5.53
N ALA A 53 -6.97 0.17 -4.45
CA ALA A 53 -6.67 -0.31 -3.11
C ALA A 53 -6.75 -1.84 -3.03
N LYS A 54 -7.80 -2.44 -3.62
CA LYS A 54 -7.94 -3.90 -3.67
C LYS A 54 -6.80 -4.58 -4.42
N ARG A 55 -6.42 -4.09 -5.61
CA ARG A 55 -5.29 -4.66 -6.37
C ARG A 55 -3.97 -4.57 -5.61
N ASN A 56 -3.75 -3.45 -4.91
CA ASN A 56 -2.58 -3.27 -4.07
C ASN A 56 -2.59 -4.23 -2.87
N ALA A 57 -3.74 -4.39 -2.20
CA ALA A 57 -3.92 -5.34 -1.11
C ALA A 57 -3.68 -6.78 -1.56
N ASP A 58 -4.23 -7.20 -2.70
CA ASP A 58 -4.03 -8.53 -3.27
C ASP A 58 -2.54 -8.79 -3.58
N SER A 59 -1.86 -7.81 -4.20
CA SER A 59 -0.43 -7.91 -4.51
C SER A 59 0.42 -8.00 -3.24
N LEU A 60 0.08 -7.20 -2.23
CA LEU A 60 0.78 -7.16 -0.96
C LEU A 60 0.56 -8.44 -0.14
N GLN A 61 -0.64 -9.02 -0.19
CA GLN A 61 -0.95 -10.32 0.42
C GLN A 61 -0.16 -11.45 -0.25
N GLN A 62 -0.12 -11.49 -1.59
CA GLN A 62 0.68 -12.47 -2.33
C GLN A 62 2.16 -12.35 -1.99
N PHE A 63 2.69 -11.12 -1.98
CA PHE A 63 4.08 -10.87 -1.61
C PHE A 63 4.36 -11.29 -0.16
N SER A 64 3.44 -11.00 0.77
CA SER A 64 3.58 -11.38 2.18
C SER A 64 3.65 -12.90 2.39
N GLN A 65 2.79 -13.67 1.71
CA GLN A 65 2.83 -15.13 1.78
C GLN A 65 4.18 -15.68 1.28
N ILE A 66 4.68 -15.14 0.17
CA ILE A 66 5.93 -15.59 -0.44
C ILE A 66 7.15 -15.17 0.40
N ALA A 67 7.12 -13.97 0.97
CA ALA A 67 8.11 -13.51 1.93
C ALA A 67 8.13 -14.39 3.20
N GLY A 68 6.97 -14.87 3.65
CA GLY A 68 6.86 -15.88 4.72
C GLY A 68 7.52 -17.20 4.33
N HIS A 69 7.23 -17.72 3.13
CA HIS A 69 7.89 -18.94 2.63
C HIS A 69 9.41 -18.79 2.50
N TYR A 70 9.89 -17.60 2.10
CA TYR A 70 11.33 -17.30 2.07
C TYR A 70 11.96 -17.33 3.47
N LEU A 71 11.27 -16.75 4.46
CA LEU A 71 11.68 -16.81 5.86
C LEU A 71 11.76 -18.25 6.35
N ASP A 72 10.73 -19.05 6.12
CA ASP A 72 10.68 -20.45 6.56
C ASP A 72 11.82 -21.27 5.93
N ALA A 73 12.08 -21.07 4.63
CA ALA A 73 13.13 -21.77 3.90
C ALA A 73 14.55 -21.38 4.38
N ASN A 74 14.74 -20.14 4.85
CA ASN A 74 16.06 -19.60 5.20
C ASN A 74 16.16 -19.21 6.69
N ARG A 75 15.26 -19.72 7.54
CA ARG A 75 15.09 -19.25 8.92
C ARG A 75 16.38 -19.26 9.71
N ASN A 76 17.13 -20.36 9.65
CA ASN A 76 18.37 -20.52 10.40
C ASN A 76 19.45 -19.51 9.96
N ALA A 77 19.58 -19.26 8.66
CA ALA A 77 20.54 -18.30 8.13
C ALA A 77 20.14 -16.86 8.46
N LEU A 78 18.85 -16.54 8.35
CA LEU A 78 18.32 -15.22 8.72
C LEU A 78 18.50 -14.97 10.22
N VAL A 79 18.21 -15.93 11.09
CA VAL A 79 18.45 -15.80 12.55
C VAL A 79 19.94 -15.62 12.84
N ALA A 80 20.82 -16.38 12.19
CA ALA A 80 22.26 -16.24 12.36
C ALA A 80 22.72 -14.82 11.99
N VAL A 81 22.30 -14.32 10.82
CA VAL A 81 22.60 -12.95 10.37
C VAL A 81 22.04 -11.89 11.32
N MET A 82 20.80 -12.05 11.78
CA MET A 82 20.12 -11.09 12.64
C MET A 82 20.62 -11.08 14.10
N SER A 83 21.18 -12.19 14.56
CA SER A 83 21.79 -12.33 15.89
C SER A 83 23.24 -11.86 15.95
N ALA A 84 23.89 -11.68 14.81
CA ALA A 84 25.29 -11.29 14.74
C ALA A 84 25.46 -9.77 14.93
N SER A 85 26.65 -9.39 15.41
CA SER A 85 27.03 -7.98 15.51
C SER A 85 27.21 -7.37 14.12
N VAL A 86 26.67 -6.17 13.89
CA VAL A 86 26.90 -5.45 12.62
C VAL A 86 28.33 -5.05 12.36
N ASN A 87 29.22 -5.17 13.35
CA ASN A 87 30.64 -4.89 13.15
C ASN A 87 31.41 -6.14 12.70
N ASP A 88 30.79 -7.32 12.67
CA ASP A 88 31.42 -8.55 12.21
C ASP A 88 31.39 -8.65 10.67
N ALA A 89 32.57 -8.73 10.05
CA ALA A 89 32.72 -8.85 8.61
C ALA A 89 32.17 -10.17 8.06
N ALA A 90 32.25 -11.27 8.81
CA ALA A 90 31.71 -12.56 8.40
C ALA A 90 30.18 -12.53 8.37
N ALA A 91 29.56 -11.91 9.39
CA ALA A 91 28.13 -11.69 9.45
C ALA A 91 27.63 -10.81 8.29
N LYS A 92 28.37 -9.75 7.93
CA LYS A 92 28.05 -8.93 6.75
C LYS A 92 28.10 -9.72 5.45
N ALA A 93 29.11 -10.57 5.27
CA ALA A 93 29.24 -11.40 4.08
C ALA A 93 28.08 -12.41 3.96
N GLU A 94 27.62 -12.96 5.08
CA GLU A 94 26.46 -13.84 5.10
C GLU A 94 25.15 -13.08 4.88
N ALA A 95 25.00 -11.89 5.49
CA ALA A 95 23.85 -11.01 5.26
C ALA A 95 23.68 -10.66 3.79
N ALA A 96 24.77 -10.42 3.06
CA ALA A 96 24.73 -10.13 1.62
C ALA A 96 24.14 -11.27 0.76
N LYS A 97 24.04 -12.49 1.30
CA LYS A 97 23.40 -13.63 0.61
C LYS A 97 21.90 -13.71 0.84
N TYR A 98 21.37 -13.08 1.90
CA TYR A 98 19.99 -13.27 2.34
C TYR A 98 19.19 -11.98 2.50
N CYS A 99 19.86 -10.84 2.70
CA CYS A 99 19.29 -9.53 3.01
C CYS A 99 19.63 -8.54 1.90
N VAL A 100 19.05 -8.74 0.72
CA VAL A 100 19.38 -7.96 -0.48
C VAL A 100 18.21 -7.10 -0.90
N LEU A 101 18.48 -5.79 -0.98
CA LEU A 101 17.63 -4.81 -1.63
C LEU A 101 18.25 -4.44 -2.98
N ASN A 102 17.39 -4.22 -3.96
CA ASN A 102 17.66 -3.76 -5.32
C ASN A 102 18.52 -4.71 -6.18
N GLY A 103 18.63 -5.98 -5.82
CA GLY A 103 19.47 -6.95 -6.53
C GLY A 103 20.97 -6.59 -6.58
N VAL A 104 21.42 -5.59 -5.82
CA VAL A 104 22.82 -5.22 -5.70
C VAL A 104 23.43 -6.08 -4.61
N THR A 105 24.09 -7.16 -5.00
CA THR A 105 24.74 -8.12 -4.09
C THR A 105 25.88 -7.57 -3.24
N ALA A 106 26.19 -6.27 -3.28
CA ALA A 106 27.43 -5.77 -2.70
C ALA A 106 27.41 -4.26 -2.47
N ASN A 107 26.60 -3.76 -1.54
CA ASN A 107 26.99 -2.51 -0.88
C ASN A 107 27.13 -2.72 0.63
N PRO A 108 28.36 -2.84 1.16
CA PRO A 108 28.60 -2.88 2.60
C PRO A 108 28.23 -1.55 3.30
N ALA A 109 27.87 -0.50 2.53
CA ALA A 109 27.33 0.76 3.01
C ALA A 109 25.80 0.78 3.14
N PHE A 110 25.09 -0.24 2.65
CA PHE A 110 23.76 -0.55 3.17
C PHE A 110 23.97 -1.17 4.54
N ASN A 111 24.02 -0.31 5.57
CA ASN A 111 23.65 -0.76 6.90
C ASN A 111 22.31 -1.51 6.73
N PRO A 112 22.16 -2.79 7.08
CA PRO A 112 20.93 -3.15 7.76
C PRO A 112 20.85 -2.12 8.87
N ARG A 113 19.99 -1.08 8.75
CA ARG A 113 19.85 -0.11 9.83
C ARG A 113 19.28 -0.92 10.98
N LEU A 114 20.19 -1.36 11.83
CA LEU A 114 19.98 -1.30 13.25
C LEU A 114 19.40 0.07 13.49
N ALA A 115 18.21 0.14 14.08
CA ALA A 115 17.85 1.36 14.79
C ALA A 115 19.08 1.77 15.61
N ALA A 116 19.54 3.01 15.46
CA ALA A 116 20.73 3.50 16.12
C ALA A 116 20.52 3.36 17.65
N GLY A 117 21.06 2.28 18.21
CA GLY A 117 20.72 1.79 19.54
C GLY A 117 21.08 0.30 19.69
N SER A 118 22.36 0.03 19.95
CA SER A 118 22.90 -1.19 20.58
C SER A 118 22.45 -2.60 20.13
N GLY A 119 22.19 -2.86 18.83
CA GLY A 119 22.46 -4.19 18.24
C GLY A 119 21.30 -5.17 18.08
N LYS A 120 20.43 -4.95 17.09
CA LYS A 120 19.51 -5.98 16.56
C LYS A 120 19.48 -5.94 15.04
N ALA A 121 20.16 -6.88 14.38
CA ALA A 121 20.24 -6.89 12.92
C ALA A 121 18.86 -7.18 12.33
N THR A 122 18.31 -6.19 11.63
CA THR A 122 17.14 -6.32 10.76
C THR A 122 17.62 -6.79 9.39
N CYS A 123 16.86 -7.63 8.72
CA CYS A 123 17.16 -8.12 7.38
C CYS A 123 16.03 -7.70 6.45
N ALA A 124 16.33 -7.19 5.26
CA ALA A 124 15.29 -6.84 4.31
C ALA A 124 15.57 -7.43 2.92
N VAL A 125 14.49 -7.82 2.24
CA VAL A 125 14.50 -8.35 0.88
C VAL A 125 13.43 -7.68 0.05
N ASP A 126 13.70 -7.43 -1.22
CA ASP A 126 12.70 -6.89 -2.14
C ASP A 126 12.15 -7.93 -3.11
N ALA A 127 11.07 -7.57 -3.81
CA ALA A 127 10.47 -8.43 -4.82
C ALA A 127 11.44 -8.82 -5.94
N GLN A 128 12.36 -7.92 -6.34
CA GLN A 128 13.33 -8.22 -7.40
C GLN A 128 14.29 -9.34 -6.97
N TRP A 129 14.74 -9.32 -5.72
CA TRP A 129 15.56 -10.37 -5.15
C TRP A 129 14.82 -11.70 -5.10
N LEU A 130 13.58 -11.71 -4.61
CA LEU A 130 12.76 -12.92 -4.55
C LEU A 130 12.45 -13.50 -5.94
N ILE A 131 12.30 -12.67 -6.97
CA ILE A 131 12.21 -13.12 -8.38
C ILE A 131 13.54 -13.77 -8.80
N SER A 132 14.68 -13.14 -8.51
CA SER A 132 16.01 -13.69 -8.87
C SER A 132 16.29 -15.05 -8.22
N LYS A 133 15.72 -15.27 -7.02
CA LYS A 133 15.78 -16.53 -6.26
C LYS A 133 14.66 -17.51 -6.59
N LYS A 134 13.78 -17.18 -7.55
CA LYS A 134 12.65 -18.00 -8.00
C LYS A 134 11.63 -18.31 -6.89
N PHE A 135 11.54 -17.46 -5.87
CA PHE A 135 10.44 -17.46 -4.90
C PHE A 135 9.21 -16.72 -5.46
N LEU A 136 9.42 -15.68 -6.26
CA LEU A 136 8.37 -14.97 -7.01
C LEU A 136 8.42 -15.33 -8.51
N PRO A 137 7.28 -15.35 -9.21
CA PRO A 137 7.26 -15.52 -10.66
C PRO A 137 7.83 -14.28 -11.38
N ASP A 138 8.48 -14.48 -12.52
CA ASP A 138 9.13 -13.40 -13.29
C ASP A 138 8.15 -12.30 -13.77
N GLY A 139 6.85 -12.60 -13.81
CA GLY A 139 5.79 -11.63 -14.16
C GLY A 139 5.20 -10.85 -12.98
N PHE A 140 5.72 -11.04 -11.76
CA PHE A 140 5.23 -10.30 -10.59
C PHE A 140 5.58 -8.81 -10.70
N GLY A 141 4.61 -7.93 -10.42
CA GLY A 141 4.82 -6.49 -10.47
C GLY A 141 5.80 -6.03 -9.39
N LEU A 142 6.99 -5.55 -9.78
CA LEU A 142 8.00 -5.03 -8.87
C LEU A 142 7.54 -3.77 -8.11
N THR A 143 6.64 -3.02 -8.72
CA THR A 143 6.08 -1.80 -8.17
C THR A 143 4.56 -1.82 -8.18
N ASN A 144 3.95 -1.13 -7.23
CA ASN A 144 2.51 -0.87 -7.24
C ASN A 144 2.14 0.29 -8.17
N ALA A 145 0.85 0.66 -8.20
CA ALA A 145 0.33 1.77 -9.02
C ALA A 145 0.95 3.14 -8.71
N TYR A 146 1.59 3.27 -7.54
CA TYR A 146 2.26 4.48 -7.07
C TYR A 146 3.77 4.48 -7.34
N GLY A 147 4.29 3.42 -7.97
CA GLY A 147 5.74 3.26 -8.19
C GLY A 147 6.50 2.84 -6.94
N GLN A 148 5.80 2.40 -5.88
CA GLN A 148 6.43 1.91 -4.65
C GLN A 148 6.83 0.45 -4.85
N LYS A 149 8.03 0.08 -4.40
CA LYS A 149 8.55 -1.29 -4.46
C LYS A 149 8.12 -2.09 -3.24
N TRP A 150 7.92 -3.39 -3.42
CA TRP A 150 7.60 -4.31 -2.34
C TRP A 150 8.85 -4.79 -1.61
N VAL A 151 8.86 -4.65 -0.29
CA VAL A 151 9.96 -5.02 0.59
C VAL A 151 9.43 -5.77 1.81
N ALA A 152 10.08 -6.89 2.14
CA ALA A 152 9.85 -7.61 3.38
C ALA A 152 11.03 -7.37 4.32
N VAL A 153 10.72 -7.03 5.58
CA VAL A 153 11.67 -6.73 6.64
C VAL A 153 11.48 -7.77 7.75
N TYR A 154 12.55 -8.46 8.09
CA TYR A 154 12.62 -9.45 9.15
C TYR A 154 13.39 -8.87 10.35
N ARG A 155 12.92 -9.19 11.55
CA ARG A 155 13.55 -8.80 12.80
C ARG A 155 13.51 -9.96 13.78
N LEU A 156 14.61 -10.18 14.47
CA LEU A 156 14.65 -11.09 15.62
C LEU A 156 14.03 -10.41 16.84
N VAL A 157 12.99 -11.01 17.40
CA VAL A 157 12.43 -10.64 18.71
C VAL A 157 13.16 -11.44 19.76
N TYR A 158 13.50 -10.81 20.88
CA TYR A 158 14.12 -11.50 22.03
C TYR A 158 13.06 -11.66 23.11
N ALA A 159 13.09 -12.78 23.85
CA ALA A 159 12.09 -13.06 24.90
C ALA A 159 12.02 -11.96 25.98
N ASP A 160 13.15 -11.29 26.24
CA ASP A 160 13.27 -10.20 27.21
C ASP A 160 13.05 -8.80 26.59
N TYR A 161 12.34 -8.71 25.46
CA TYR A 161 11.96 -7.42 24.90
C TYR A 161 10.89 -6.76 25.77
N ASP A 162 11.32 -6.04 26.80
CA ASP A 162 10.45 -5.09 27.45
C ASP A 162 10.15 -3.91 26.51
N SER A 163 9.01 -3.26 26.73
CA SER A 163 8.56 -2.09 25.98
C SER A 163 9.42 -0.85 26.17
N SER A 164 10.54 -0.93 26.90
CA SER A 164 11.48 0.17 27.15
C SER A 164 12.64 0.23 26.14
N GLY A 165 12.77 -0.78 25.27
CA GLY A 165 13.82 -0.83 24.25
C GLY A 165 15.21 -1.16 24.80
N ALA A 166 15.31 -1.48 26.09
CA ALA A 166 16.55 -1.94 26.71
C ALA A 166 16.75 -3.44 26.44
N ILE A 167 17.90 -3.79 25.88
CA ILE A 167 18.28 -5.18 25.64
C ILE A 167 18.86 -5.73 26.94
N GLY A 168 18.05 -6.49 27.69
CA GLY A 168 18.58 -7.44 28.67
C GLY A 168 19.50 -8.43 27.94
N ALA A 169 20.60 -8.82 28.59
CA ALA A 169 21.60 -9.70 28.00
C ALA A 169 20.95 -10.91 27.29
N ALA A 170 21.22 -11.03 25.99
CA ALA A 170 20.59 -11.99 25.09
C ALA A 170 20.91 -13.43 25.48
N GLU A 171 19.99 -14.13 26.15
CA GLU A 171 20.15 -15.57 26.42
C GLU A 171 19.01 -16.45 25.90
N GLN A 172 17.95 -15.90 25.30
CA GLN A 172 16.95 -16.73 24.61
C GLN A 172 16.68 -16.27 23.17
N GLN A 173 16.97 -17.17 22.23
CA GLN A 173 16.59 -17.10 20.83
C GLN A 173 15.08 -16.94 20.73
N GLY A 174 14.59 -15.75 20.41
CA GLY A 174 13.16 -15.52 20.22
C GLY A 174 12.74 -15.68 18.76
N ASP A 175 11.48 -15.34 18.50
CA ASP A 175 10.84 -15.53 17.20
C ASP A 175 11.30 -14.50 16.16
N VAL A 176 11.08 -14.80 14.89
CA VAL A 176 11.32 -13.84 13.80
C VAL A 176 9.99 -13.19 13.43
N GLU A 177 9.90 -11.89 13.62
CA GLU A 177 8.79 -11.11 13.12
C GLU A 177 9.09 -10.59 11.71
N MET A 178 8.05 -10.55 10.88
CA MET A 178 8.11 -10.04 9.51
C MET A 178 7.15 -8.87 9.37
N LEU A 179 7.65 -7.77 8.81
CA LEU A 179 6.87 -6.66 8.30
C LEU A 179 6.97 -6.62 6.79
N VAL A 180 5.85 -6.48 6.12
CA VAL A 180 5.81 -6.36 4.66
C VAL A 180 5.33 -4.97 4.31
N ALA A 181 6.07 -4.31 3.43
CA ALA A 181 5.84 -2.92 3.12
C ALA A 181 6.04 -2.52 1.66
N ALA A 182 5.46 -1.37 1.33
CA ALA A 182 5.67 -0.67 0.07
C ALA A 182 6.49 0.61 0.34
N THR A 183 7.63 0.76 -0.34
CA THR A 183 8.59 1.86 -0.12
C THR A 183 9.04 2.50 -1.43
N GLY A 184 9.49 3.76 -1.37
CA GLY A 184 9.83 4.60 -2.52
C GLY A 184 8.60 5.10 -3.27
N GLY A 185 8.80 5.69 -4.45
CA GLY A 185 7.71 6.13 -5.33
C GLY A 185 6.90 7.30 -4.79
N ASN A 186 5.68 7.46 -5.30
CA ASN A 186 4.73 8.44 -4.78
C ASN A 186 4.05 7.89 -3.54
N PRO A 187 3.71 8.75 -2.57
CA PRO A 187 3.06 8.29 -1.36
C PRO A 187 1.59 7.93 -1.60
N THR A 188 1.09 6.93 -0.87
CA THR A 188 -0.26 6.38 -1.03
C THR A 188 -1.29 7.25 -0.32
N GLN A 189 -2.39 7.60 -0.99
CA GLN A 189 -3.44 8.42 -0.36
C GLN A 189 -4.04 7.72 0.88
N ASN A 190 -4.36 8.50 1.92
CA ASN A 190 -4.77 7.98 3.23
C ASN A 190 -6.04 7.12 3.19
N ASN A 191 -6.96 7.38 2.25
CA ASN A 191 -8.17 6.58 2.05
C ASN A 191 -7.84 5.15 1.54
N GLU A 192 -6.95 5.04 0.56
CA GLU A 192 -6.52 3.73 0.04
C GLU A 192 -5.64 2.97 1.03
N LEU A 193 -4.82 3.69 1.78
CA LEU A 193 -4.02 3.16 2.88
C LEU A 193 -4.91 2.48 3.93
N GLY A 194 -5.94 3.19 4.40
CA GLY A 194 -6.88 2.67 5.41
C GLY A 194 -7.59 1.40 4.93
N MET A 195 -8.07 1.40 3.68
CA MET A 195 -8.71 0.21 3.11
C MET A 195 -7.74 -0.95 2.94
N THR A 196 -6.52 -0.71 2.47
CA THR A 196 -5.54 -1.78 2.29
C THR A 196 -5.16 -2.41 3.62
N VAL A 197 -4.91 -1.59 4.65
CA VAL A 197 -4.62 -2.06 6.01
C VAL A 197 -5.81 -2.87 6.57
N GLN A 198 -7.04 -2.40 6.37
CA GLN A 198 -8.24 -3.12 6.80
C GLN A 198 -8.40 -4.46 6.09
N LEU A 199 -8.20 -4.50 4.77
CA LEU A 199 -8.29 -5.73 3.97
C LEU A 199 -7.21 -6.75 4.36
N MET A 200 -6.04 -6.29 4.77
CA MET A 200 -4.93 -7.13 5.20
C MET A 200 -4.96 -7.50 6.69
N GLY A 201 -5.99 -7.10 7.44
CA GLY A 201 -6.10 -7.37 8.87
C GLY A 201 -5.03 -6.68 9.72
N GLY A 202 -4.50 -5.54 9.26
CA GLY A 202 -3.57 -4.71 10.02
C GLY A 202 -2.09 -5.10 9.92
N VAL A 203 -1.70 -6.09 9.10
CA VAL A 203 -0.34 -6.67 9.07
C VAL A 203 0.63 -5.95 8.11
N ALA A 204 0.14 -5.03 7.30
CA ALA A 204 0.95 -4.31 6.30
C ALA A 204 1.46 -2.96 6.81
N GLY A 205 2.74 -2.67 6.54
CA GLY A 205 3.30 -1.32 6.65
C GLY A 205 3.26 -0.62 5.30
N MET A 206 2.72 0.59 5.22
CA MET A 206 2.72 1.37 3.99
C MET A 206 3.22 2.78 4.28
N TYR A 207 3.93 3.39 3.33
CA TYR A 207 4.50 4.73 3.46
C TYR A 207 3.41 5.81 3.35
N PRO A 208 3.11 6.58 4.42
CA PRO A 208 2.08 7.62 4.40
C PRO A 208 2.54 8.91 3.70
N THR A 209 1.59 9.71 3.20
CA THR A 209 1.84 10.95 2.43
C THR A 209 2.29 12.13 3.26
N SER A 210 1.82 12.26 4.49
CA SER A 210 2.26 13.19 5.53
C SER A 210 1.21 13.18 6.65
N SER A 211 1.64 13.24 7.91
CA SER A 211 0.85 13.48 9.12
C SER A 211 -0.55 12.84 9.15
N ASP A 212 -0.63 11.67 9.82
CA ASP A 212 -1.82 10.98 10.42
C ASP A 212 -2.64 9.99 9.54
N PRO A 213 -3.26 8.91 10.10
CA PRO A 213 -3.25 8.35 11.46
C PRO A 213 -3.25 6.80 11.50
N VAL A 214 -2.09 6.12 11.46
CA VAL A 214 -1.98 4.78 12.08
C VAL A 214 -1.22 5.00 13.38
N ALA A 215 -1.98 5.32 14.44
CA ALA A 215 -1.58 5.51 15.84
C ALA A 215 -0.06 5.74 16.08
N GLY A 216 0.43 6.95 15.78
CA GLY A 216 1.78 7.37 16.14
C GLY A 216 2.90 7.01 15.16
N CYS A 217 2.58 6.67 13.91
CA CYS A 217 3.58 6.60 12.85
C CYS A 217 4.00 8.00 12.41
N ALA A 218 5.26 8.38 12.68
CA ALA A 218 5.81 9.65 12.24
C ALA A 218 6.15 9.64 10.75
N ASP A 219 6.19 10.82 10.12
CA ASP A 219 6.63 10.98 8.73
C ASP A 219 8.03 10.37 8.54
N GLY A 220 8.24 9.69 7.41
CA GLY A 220 9.49 8.99 7.14
C GLY A 220 9.61 7.62 7.81
N TYR A 221 8.59 7.12 8.51
CA TYR A 221 8.56 5.77 9.06
C TYR A 221 7.52 4.88 8.36
N ILE A 222 7.85 3.61 8.25
CA ILE A 222 6.92 2.52 7.94
C ILE A 222 6.54 1.90 9.28
N CYS A 223 5.24 1.86 9.57
CA CYS A 223 4.73 1.30 10.82
C CYS A 223 3.84 0.10 10.58
N GLY A 224 3.91 -0.87 11.49
CA GLY A 224 3.12 -2.09 11.47
C GLY A 224 2.45 -2.35 12.82
N PRO A 225 1.64 -3.42 12.92
CA PRO A 225 1.02 -3.81 14.18
C PRO A 225 2.09 -4.22 15.20
N GLY A 226 1.77 -4.15 16.50
CA GLY A 226 2.71 -4.50 17.57
C GLY A 226 3.81 -3.47 17.82
N GLY A 227 3.63 -2.22 17.39
CA GLY A 227 4.60 -1.15 17.62
C GLY A 227 5.81 -1.19 16.69
N TRP A 228 5.71 -1.91 15.57
CA TRP A 228 6.70 -1.86 14.50
C TRP A 228 6.86 -0.45 13.96
N ARG A 229 8.10 0.04 13.96
CA ARG A 229 8.50 1.32 13.35
C ARG A 229 9.88 1.12 12.73
N VAL A 230 9.97 1.33 11.44
CA VAL A 230 11.25 1.33 10.72
C VAL A 230 11.34 2.60 9.88
N LEU A 231 12.52 3.19 9.76
CA LEU A 231 12.68 4.39 8.95
C LEU A 231 12.55 4.00 7.48
N ALA A 232 11.64 4.61 6.76
CA ALA A 232 11.47 4.40 5.32
C ALA A 232 12.77 4.67 4.57
N SER A 233 13.53 5.69 4.99
CA SER A 233 14.87 6.01 4.45
C SER A 233 15.87 4.85 4.44
N ASP A 234 15.68 3.83 5.29
CA ASP A 234 16.53 2.63 5.33
C ASP A 234 16.27 1.70 4.15
N PHE A 235 15.10 1.86 3.55
CA PHE A 235 14.57 1.09 2.43
C PHE A 235 14.20 2.00 1.25
N GLU A 236 14.52 3.30 1.31
CA GLU A 236 14.29 4.24 0.23
C GLU A 236 15.45 4.20 -0.76
N PHE A 237 15.07 4.36 -2.02
CA PHE A 237 15.97 4.30 -3.16
C PHE A 237 16.43 5.72 -3.49
N SER A 238 17.71 6.04 -3.29
CA SER A 238 18.29 7.21 -3.95
C SER A 238 18.49 6.87 -5.42
N TYR A 239 17.59 7.35 -6.28
CA TYR A 239 17.86 7.45 -7.71
C TYR A 239 18.76 8.66 -7.91
N ASN A 240 20.06 8.42 -8.09
CA ASN A 240 20.91 9.37 -8.81
C ASN A 240 20.77 9.13 -10.30
#